data_AF-A0A5E4VVD6-F1
#
_entry.id   AF-A0A5E4VVD6-F1
#
_cell.length_a   1.000
_cell.length_b   1.000
_cell.length_c   1.000
_cell.angle_alpha   90.00
_cell.angle_beta   90.00
_cell.angle_gamma   90.00
#
_symmetry.space_group_name_H-M   'P 1'
#
loop_
_entity.id
_entity.type
_entity.pdbx_description
1 polymer ?
#
loop_
_entity_poly.entity_id
_entity_poly.type
_entity_poly.pdbx_seq_one_letter_code
_entity_poly.pdbx_strand_id
1 'polypeptide(L)' 'MRQALARPEQTQSPIEIIRAALREAATAPTVLDALDVTGEALRRLADLVQSEVRHG' A
#
# COMPACT_ATOMS: atom_id res chain seq x y z
N MET A 1 8.28 30.84 -10.64
CA MET A 1 7.23 29.80 -10.68
C MET A 1 7.75 28.62 -11.48
N ARG A 2 8.02 27.48 -10.84
CA ARG A 2 8.34 26.21 -11.52
C ARG A 2 7.37 25.16 -10.98
N GLN A 3 6.22 25.03 -11.64
CA GLN A 3 5.37 23.85 -11.48
C GLN A 3 6.13 22.69 -12.12
N ALA A 4 6.83 21.92 -11.28
CA ALA A 4 7.24 20.58 -11.66
C ALA A 4 5.96 19.78 -11.87
N LEU A 5 5.73 19.32 -13.10
CA LEU A 5 4.62 18.42 -13.43
C LEU A 5 4.64 17.25 -12.43
N ALA A 6 3.59 17.16 -11.62
CA ALA A 6 3.35 16.04 -10.75
C ALA A 6 3.33 14.78 -11.62
N ARG A 7 4.37 13.97 -11.45
CA ARG A 7 4.50 12.65 -12.06
C ARG A 7 3.28 11.82 -11.60
N PRO A 8 2.41 11.33 -12.50
CA PRO A 8 1.26 10.51 -12.09
C PRO A 8 1.67 9.10 -11.61
N GLU A 9 2.97 8.82 -11.54
CA GLU A 9 3.55 7.54 -11.11
C GLU A 9 3.85 7.51 -9.61
N GLN A 10 3.06 8.21 -8.77
CA GLN A 10 3.05 7.91 -7.33
C GLN A 10 2.35 6.57 -7.11
N THR A 11 2.94 5.49 -7.62
CA THR A 11 2.76 4.15 -7.10
C THR A 11 2.88 4.30 -5.59
N GLN A 12 1.78 4.03 -4.87
CA GLN A 12 1.78 4.17 -3.42
C GLN A 12 3.02 3.48 -2.87
N SER A 13 3.87 4.25 -2.19
CA SER A 13 5.09 3.70 -1.61
C SER A 13 4.71 2.50 -0.74
N PRO A 14 5.46 1.39 -0.79
CA PRO A 14 5.24 0.23 0.08
C PRO A 14 5.03 0.61 1.55
N ILE A 15 5.75 1.64 2.02
CA ILE A 15 5.62 2.17 3.39
C ILE A 15 4.24 2.79 3.66
N GLU A 16 3.66 3.49 2.70
CA GLU A 16 2.34 4.10 2.86
C GLU A 16 1.24 3.04 2.90
N ILE A 17 1.37 1.96 2.12
CA ILE A 17 0.47 0.80 2.17
C ILE A 17 0.53 0.15 3.56
N ILE A 18 1.74 -0.09 4.08
CA ILE A 18 1.94 -0.67 5.42
C ILE A 18 1.37 0.24 6.51
N ARG A 19 1.63 1.54 6.46
CA ARG A 19 1.14 2.50 7.45
C ARG A 19 -0.38 2.58 7.46
N ALA A 20 -1.01 2.61 6.29
CA ALA A 20 -2.47 2.63 6.19
C ALA A 20 -3.07 1.36 6.80
N ALA A 21 -2.53 0.20 6.45
CA ALA A 21 -2.98 -1.10 6.96
C ALA A 21 -2.83 -1.22 8.48
N LEU A 22 -1.69 -0.77 9.03
CA LEU A 22 -1.47 -0.79 10.48
C LEU A 22 -2.45 0.14 11.22
N ARG A 23 -2.77 1.30 10.64
CA ARG A 23 -3.75 2.23 11.23
C ARG A 23 -5.15 1.64 11.22
N GLU A 24 -5.60 1.04 10.11
CA GLU A 24 -6.90 0.37 10.03
C GLU A 24 -6.97 -0.81 11.00
N ALA A 25 -5.95 -1.68 10.99
CA ALA A 25 -5.89 -2.87 11.85
C ALA A 25 -5.90 -2.50 13.34
N ALA A 26 -5.27 -1.40 13.73
CA ALA A 26 -5.28 -0.91 15.12
C ALA A 26 -6.66 -0.46 15.60
N THR A 27 -7.56 -0.09 14.68
CA THR A 27 -8.94 0.33 15.00
C THR A 27 -9.98 -0.73 14.63
N ALA A 28 -9.55 -1.91 14.18
CA ALA A 28 -10.44 -2.96 13.74
C ALA A 28 -11.26 -3.53 14.91
N PRO A 29 -12.56 -3.81 14.71
CA PRO A 29 -13.45 -4.24 15.78
C PRO A 29 -13.18 -5.68 16.25
N THR A 30 -12.55 -6.51 15.40
CA THR A 30 -12.14 -7.87 15.75
C THR A 30 -10.73 -8.17 15.25
N VAL A 31 -10.12 -9.21 15.82
CA VAL A 31 -8.83 -9.74 15.34
C VAL A 31 -8.93 -10.24 13.91
N LEU A 32 -10.08 -10.79 13.51
CA LEU A 32 -10.29 -11.27 12.14
C LEU A 32 -10.30 -10.11 11.14
N ASP A 33 -10.98 -9.00 11.46
CA ASP A 33 -10.98 -7.80 10.61
C ASP A 33 -9.56 -7.22 10.48
N ALA A 34 -8.77 -7.23 11.56
CA ALA A 34 -7.36 -6.80 11.51
C ALA A 34 -6.51 -7.71 10.60
N LEU A 35 -6.75 -9.02 10.63
CA LEU A 35 -6.08 -9.98 9.74
C LEU A 35 -6.48 -9.77 8.28
N ASP A 36 -7.74 -9.50 7.99
CA ASP A 36 -8.21 -9.23 6.64
C ASP A 36 -7.58 -7.94 6.07
N VAL A 37 -7.55 -6.86 6.87
CA VAL A 37 -6.88 -5.60 6.50
C VAL A 37 -5.39 -5.81 6.20
N THR A 38 -4.68 -6.55 7.07
CA THR A 38 -3.26 -6.82 6.85
C THR A 38 -3.02 -7.74 5.66
N GLY A 39 -3.90 -8.73 5.42
CA GLY A 39 -3.84 -9.62 4.26
C GLY A 39 -4.02 -8.86 2.94
N GLU A 40 -4.98 -7.95 2.86
CA GLU A 40 -5.19 -7.08 1.70
C GLU A 40 -3.97 -6.18 1.45
N ALA A 41 -3.34 -5.66 2.50
CA ALA A 41 -2.12 -4.87 2.38
C ALA A 41 -0.95 -5.69 1.80
N LEU A 42 -0.76 -6.92 2.28
CA LEU A 42 0.27 -7.82 1.74
C LEU A 42 0.01 -8.16 0.27
N ARG A 43 -1.26 -8.37 -0.12
CA ARG A 43 -1.63 -8.58 -1.53
C ARG A 43 -1.21 -7.40 -2.41
N ARG A 44 -1.50 -6.17 -1.98
CA ARG A 44 -1.11 -4.95 -2.71
C ARG A 44 0.40 -4.78 -2.82
N LEU A 45 1.15 -5.13 -1.78
CA LEU A 45 2.61 -5.13 -1.82
C LEU A 45 3.16 -6.16 -2.81
N ALA A 46 2.58 -7.37 -2.84
CA ALA A 46 2.96 -8.39 -3.80
C ALA A 46 2.67 -7.95 -5.24
N ASP A 47 1.52 -7.31 -5.50
CA ASP A 47 1.16 -6.76 -6.81
C ASP A 47 2.17 -5.68 -7.25
N LEU A 48 2.60 -4.82 -6.32
CA LEU A 48 3.59 -3.78 -6.58
C LEU A 48 4.95 -4.39 -6.95
N VAL A 49 5.44 -5.37 -6.18
CA VAL A 49 6.71 -6.07 -6.48
C VAL A 49 6.63 -6.83 -7.81
N GLN A 50 5.51 -7.49 -8.10
CA GLN A 50 5.31 -8.17 -9.38
C GLN A 50 5.30 -7.19 -10.56
N SER A 51 4.70 -6.01 -10.36
CA SER A 51 4.76 -4.94 -11.34
C SER A 51 6.21 -4.49 -11.55
N GLU A 52 6.98 -4.22 -10.50
CA GLU A 52 8.38 -3.82 -10.63
C GLU A 52 9.23 -4.87 -11.37
N VAL A 53 9.07 -6.16 -11.06
CA VAL A 53 9.77 -7.27 -11.74
C VAL A 53 9.39 -7.39 -13.21
N ARG A 54 8.14 -7.10 -13.58
CA ARG A 54 7.68 -7.17 -14.98
C ARG A 54 8.13 -5.98 -15.83
N HIS A 55 8.41 -4.83 -15.22
CA HIS A 55 8.85 -3.62 -15.93
C HIS A 55 10.37 -3.40 -15.87
N GLY A 56 11.09 -4.20 -15.08
CA GLY A 56 12.55 -4.20 -14.95
C GLY A 56 13.29 -5.05 -15.98
#